data_AF-A0A2P8QCS7-F1
#
_entry.id   AF-A0A2P8QCS7-F1
#
_cell.length_a   1.000
_cell.length_b   1.000
_cell.length_c   1.000
_cell.angle_alpha   90.00
_cell.angle_beta   90.00
_cell.angle_gamma   90.00
#
_symmetry.space_group_name_H-M   'P 1'
#
loop_
_entity.id
_entity.type
_entity.pdbx_description
1 polymer ?
#
loop_
_entity_poly.entity_id
_entity_poly.type
_entity_poly.pdbx_seq_one_letter_code
_entity_poly.pdbx_strand_id
1 'polypeptide(L)' 'MPQPNSVPTRPCPDCKGFSVATITTGDRSADGTRETVTVCCSACQGRGFAPAWVTAPISARAGK' A
#
# COMPACT_ATOMS: atom_id res chain seq x y z
N MET A 1 19.09 7.57 -30.45
CA MET A 1 17.93 6.83 -29.88
C MET A 1 17.95 7.02 -28.37
N PRO A 2 16.83 7.36 -27.70
CA PRO A 2 16.80 7.47 -26.24
C PRO A 2 16.93 6.08 -25.62
N GLN A 3 17.77 5.92 -24.60
CA GLN A 3 17.87 4.66 -23.86
C GLN A 3 16.88 4.70 -22.69
N PRO A 4 16.06 3.64 -22.48
CA PRO A 4 15.17 3.56 -21.33
C PRO A 4 15.99 3.48 -20.04
N ASN A 5 15.94 4.54 -19.24
CA ASN A 5 16.55 4.58 -17.91
C ASN A 5 15.57 3.88 -16.95
N SER A 6 15.60 2.55 -16.91
CA SER A 6 14.80 1.80 -15.95
C SER A 6 15.34 2.04 -14.55
N VAL A 7 14.68 2.93 -13.81
CA VAL A 7 15.01 3.18 -12.39
C VAL A 7 14.77 1.87 -11.63
N PRO A 8 15.75 1.36 -10.86
CA PRO A 8 15.60 0.12 -10.12
C PRO A 8 14.51 0.29 -9.05
N THR A 9 13.46 -0.51 -9.14
CA THR A 9 12.38 -0.60 -8.16
C THR A 9 12.78 -1.57 -7.06
N ARG A 10 12.69 -1.15 -5.80
CA ARG A 10 13.01 -2.01 -4.65
C ARG A 10 11.74 -2.46 -3.93
N PRO A 11 11.70 -3.66 -3.33
CA PRO A 11 10.58 -4.10 -2.50
C PRO A 11 10.34 -3.10 -1.38
N CYS A 12 9.06 -2.86 -1.04
CA CYS A 12 8.72 -2.00 0.07
C CYS A 12 9.13 -2.66 1.39
N PRO A 13 9.97 -2.01 2.23
CA PRO A 13 10.43 -2.60 3.49
C PRO A 13 9.30 -2.73 4.53
N ASP A 14 8.25 -1.92 4.39
CA ASP A 14 7.10 -1.87 5.31
C ASP A 14 6.09 -2.98 5.06
N CYS A 15 5.92 -3.41 3.79
CA CYS A 15 4.91 -4.40 3.42
C CYS A 15 5.16 -5.80 4.00
N LYS A 16 6.41 -6.15 4.34
CA LYS A 16 6.78 -7.51 4.80
C LYS A 16 6.19 -8.65 3.94
N GLY A 17 6.02 -8.39 2.63
CA GLY A 17 5.43 -9.36 1.68
C GLY A 17 3.96 -9.15 1.31
N PHE A 18 3.23 -8.27 2.01
CA PHE A 18 1.81 -7.99 1.75
C PHE A 18 1.57 -6.49 1.55
N SER A 19 1.37 -6.06 0.30
CA SER A 19 1.11 -4.65 -0.01
C SER A 19 -0.37 -4.26 0.01
N VAL A 20 -1.26 -5.25 -0.08
CA VAL A 20 -2.72 -5.08 -0.10
C VAL A 20 -3.35 -6.16 0.78
N ALA A 21 -4.30 -5.78 1.62
CA ALA A 21 -5.11 -6.68 2.42
C ALA A 21 -6.59 -6.43 2.17
N THR A 22 -7.36 -7.51 2.15
CA THR A 22 -8.80 -7.49 1.99
C THR A 22 -9.44 -7.84 3.32
N ILE A 23 -10.27 -6.94 3.86
CA ILE A 23 -10.89 -7.08 5.17
C ILE A 23 -12.40 -7.16 4.98
N THR A 24 -13.02 -8.25 5.40
CA THR A 24 -14.48 -8.32 5.48
C THR A 24 -14.94 -7.53 6.70
N THR A 25 -15.72 -6.47 6.47
CA THR A 25 -16.42 -5.75 7.53
C THR A 25 -17.38 -6.74 8.19
N GLY A 26 -17.31 -6.89 9.51
CA GLY A 26 -18.09 -7.89 10.24
C GLY A 26 -19.60 -7.70 10.13
N ASP A 27 -20.04 -6.51 9.73
CA ASP A 27 -21.43 -6.14 9.55
C ASP A 27 -22.02 -6.76 8.27
N ARG A 28 -23.27 -7.21 8.35
CA ARG A 28 -24.03 -7.65 7.18
C ARG A 28 -24.89 -6.49 6.72
N SER A 29 -24.75 -6.13 5.46
CA SER A 29 -25.68 -5.23 4.78
C SER A 29 -27.11 -5.78 4.88
N ALA A 30 -28.11 -4.90 4.76
CA ALA A 30 -29.52 -5.27 4.82
C ALA A 30 -29.92 -6.34 3.78
N ASP A 31 -29.15 -6.43 2.70
CA ASP A 31 -29.29 -7.43 1.63
C ASP A 31 -28.68 -8.82 1.99
N GLY A 32 -28.01 -8.94 3.14
CA GLY A 32 -27.37 -10.17 3.62
C GLY A 32 -25.93 -10.36 3.18
N THR A 33 -25.42 -9.49 2.30
CA THR A 33 -24.01 -9.45 1.89
C THR A 33 -23.13 -8.87 3.00
N ARG A 34 -21.83 -9.22 2.99
CA ARG A 34 -20.84 -8.61 3.89
C ARG A 34 -20.01 -7.61 3.09
N GLU A 35 -19.89 -6.42 3.62
CA GLU A 35 -19.01 -5.44 3.01
C GLU A 35 -17.56 -5.89 3.15
N THR A 36 -16.77 -5.59 2.14
CA THR A 36 -15.35 -5.91 2.13
C THR A 36 -14.60 -4.66 1.74
N VAL A 37 -13.61 -4.28 2.54
CA VAL A 37 -12.76 -3.12 2.29
C VAL A 37 -11.37 -3.57 1.91
N THR A 38 -10.78 -2.88 0.94
CA THR A 38 -9.40 -3.10 0.49
C THR A 38 -8.52 -2.05 1.13
N VAL A 39 -7.51 -2.49 1.88
CA VAL A 39 -6.53 -1.62 2.52
C VAL A 39 -5.18 -1.80 1.83
N CYS A 40 -4.61 -0.69 1.36
CA CYS A 40 -3.28 -0.66 0.75
C CYS A 40 -2.24 -0.15 1.76
N CYS A 41 -1.03 -0.68 1.70
CA CYS A 41 0.12 -0.12 2.42
C CYS A 41 0.29 1.35 2.02
N SER A 42 0.29 2.27 2.98
CA SER A 42 0.39 3.71 2.72
C SER A 42 1.74 4.13 2.15
N ALA A 43 2.81 3.41 2.48
CA ALA A 43 4.17 3.70 2.01
C ALA A 43 4.37 3.41 0.51
N CYS A 44 3.76 2.32 -0.01
CA CYS A 44 3.88 1.95 -1.43
C CYS A 44 2.57 2.09 -2.23
N GLN A 45 1.48 2.50 -1.57
CA GLN A 45 0.13 2.61 -2.14
C GLN A 45 -0.33 1.32 -2.84
N GLY A 46 -0.01 0.16 -2.24
CA GLY A 46 -0.38 -1.16 -2.77
C GLY A 46 0.53 -1.72 -3.86
N ARG A 47 1.52 -0.95 -4.34
CA ARG A 47 2.43 -1.40 -5.43
C ARG A 47 3.39 -2.51 -5.02
N GLY A 48 3.68 -2.65 -3.73
CA GLY A 48 4.65 -3.62 -3.20
C GLY A 48 6.12 -3.26 -3.46
N PHE A 49 6.37 -2.23 -4.25
CA PHE A 49 7.69 -1.66 -4.51
C PHE A 49 7.67 -0.14 -4.37
N ALA A 50 8.79 0.41 -3.92
CA ALA A 50 9.02 1.85 -3.88
C ALA A 50 10.02 2.22 -4.99
N PRO A 51 9.78 3.31 -5.74
CA PRO A 51 10.84 3.95 -6.51
C PRO A 51 11.96 4.36 -5.56
N ALA A 52 13.21 4.25 -6.00
CA ALA A 52 14.39 4.51 -5.16
C ALA A 52 14.44 5.92 -4.53
N TRP A 53 13.63 6.87 -5.00
CA TRP A 53 13.57 8.24 -4.49
C TRP A 53 12.49 8.49 -3.43
N VAL A 54 11.58 7.53 -3.18
CA VAL A 54 10.43 7.72 -2.25
C VAL A 54 10.75 7.29 -0.82
N THR A 55 12.02 7.11 -0.47
CA THR A 55 12.47 6.68 0.87
C THR A 55 12.45 7.80 1.92
N ALA A 56 11.62 8.82 1.77
CA ALA A 56 11.38 9.78 2.85
C ALA A 56 10.15 9.29 3.63
N PRO A 57 10.29 8.80 4.88
CA PRO A 57 9.11 8.52 5.68
C PRO A 57 8.33 9.82 5.88
N ILE A 58 7.04 9.81 5.56
CA ILE A 58 6.15 10.84 6.08
C ILE A 58 6.12 10.65 7.59
N SER A 59 6.81 11.54 8.32
CA SER A 59 6.74 11.56 9.77
C SER A 59 5.27 11.74 10.14
N ALA A 60 4.64 10.68 10.65
CA ALA A 60 3.30 10.77 11.19
C ALA A 60 3.36 11.86 12.28
N ARG A 61 2.60 12.94 12.09
CA ARG A 61 2.46 13.97 13.14
C ARG A 61 1.90 13.26 14.37
N ALA A 62 2.76 13.00 15.34
CA ALA A 62 2.39 12.49 16.64
C ALA A 62 1.38 13.47 17.25
N GLY A 63 0.14 13.01 17.34
CA GLY A 63 -0.96 13.76 17.92
C GLY A 63 -1.20 13.31 19.35
N LYS A 64 -0.95 14.26 20.26
CA LYS A 64 -1.35 14.36 21.68
C LYS A 64 -0.36 13.81 22.71
#